data_AF-A0A1M6XEY0-F1
#
_entry.id   AF-A0A1M6XEY0-F1
#
_cell.length_a   1.000
_cell.length_b   1.000
_cell.length_c   1.000
_cell.angle_alpha   90.00
_cell.angle_beta   90.00
_cell.angle_gamma   90.00
#
_symmetry.space_group_name_H-M   'P 1'
#
loop_
_entity.id
_entity.type
_entity.pdbx_description
1 polymer ?
#
loop_
_entity_poly.entity_id
_entity_poly.type
_entity_poly.pdbx_seq_one_letter_code
_entity_poly.pdbx_strand_id
1 'polypeptide(L)'
;MSFDEQRFAGIARLYGREGAERLAAAHVAVVGIGGVGSWAAEALVRSGVGEISLFDLDDVCVSNTNRQAHALQGQVGRAKVEVMGERLRAINPACVVHEVADFVTRETMAQYITVELDGLLDCIDSVAAKAALIAWCKRRKIALVTTGGAGGQIDPTQVQVADLNKTFNDPLAAKVRSTLRRDYGFSRTPGRTYSVPCVFSTEQLRYPGEDGGVCQSKAFVGEGVKLDCAGGFGAVMMVTATFGMVAAARIVDKIVAGARRPSERAAPRL
;
A
#
# COMPACT_ATOMS: atom_id res chain seq x y z
N MET A 1 -14.38 17.30 -13.15
CA MET A 1 -15.33 16.74 -12.16
C MET A 1 -15.52 17.77 -11.06
N SER A 2 -16.76 18.04 -10.63
CA SER A 2 -17.00 18.96 -9.52
C SER A 2 -16.76 18.25 -8.19
N PHE A 3 -15.96 18.84 -7.31
CA PHE A 3 -15.80 18.39 -5.93
C PHE A 3 -17.16 18.27 -5.22
N ASP A 4 -17.48 17.09 -4.66
CA ASP A 4 -18.71 16.87 -3.89
C ASP A 4 -18.55 17.51 -2.50
N GLU A 5 -18.99 18.77 -2.39
CA GLU A 5 -18.87 19.54 -1.17
C GLU A 5 -19.60 18.90 0.02
N GLN A 6 -20.70 18.18 -0.18
CA GLN A 6 -21.44 17.58 0.94
C GLN A 6 -20.69 16.39 1.53
N ARG A 7 -20.18 15.48 0.69
CA ARG A 7 -19.42 14.31 1.16
C ARG A 7 -18.09 14.68 1.80
N PHE A 8 -17.41 15.68 1.22
CA PHE A 8 -16.02 15.99 1.57
C PHE A 8 -15.83 17.36 2.25
N ALA A 9 -16.89 18.01 2.73
CA ALA A 9 -16.78 19.24 3.53
C ALA A 9 -15.80 19.09 4.71
N GLY A 10 -15.78 17.92 5.36
CA GLY A 10 -14.82 17.63 6.44
C GLY A 10 -13.37 17.65 5.98
N ILE A 11 -13.09 17.13 4.79
CA ILE A 11 -11.76 17.16 4.16
C ILE A 11 -11.37 18.60 3.83
N ALA A 12 -12.28 19.38 3.24
CA ALA A 12 -12.01 20.79 2.92
C ALA A 12 -11.76 21.64 4.17
N ARG A 13 -12.44 21.38 5.29
CA ARG A 13 -12.16 22.05 6.57
C ARG A 13 -10.80 21.66 7.16
N LEU A 14 -10.35 20.43 6.92
CA LEU A 14 -9.10 19.91 7.48
C LEU A 14 -7.86 20.31 6.65
N TYR A 15 -7.93 20.15 5.33
CA TYR A 15 -6.80 20.37 4.40
C TYR A 15 -6.92 21.66 3.58
N GLY A 16 -7.95 22.46 3.83
CA GLY A 16 -8.27 23.64 3.04
C GLY A 16 -8.94 23.31 1.71
N ARG A 17 -9.61 24.30 1.11
CA ARG A 17 -10.33 24.10 -0.17
C ARG A 17 -9.39 23.71 -1.30
N GLU A 18 -8.23 24.35 -1.39
CA GLU A 18 -7.21 24.04 -2.40
C GLU A 18 -6.67 22.61 -2.25
N GLY A 19 -6.43 22.15 -1.01
CA GLY A 19 -6.01 20.78 -0.75
C GLY A 19 -7.06 19.75 -1.18
N ALA A 20 -8.33 20.04 -0.89
CA ALA A 20 -9.45 19.20 -1.30
C ALA A 20 -9.64 19.17 -2.82
N GLU A 21 -9.48 20.30 -3.51
CA GLU A 21 -9.51 20.38 -4.98
C GLU A 21 -8.36 19.56 -5.60
N ARG A 22 -7.14 19.63 -5.04
CA ARG A 22 -6.00 18.81 -5.46
C ARG A 22 -6.28 17.32 -5.29
N LEU A 23 -6.86 16.91 -4.16
CA LEU A 23 -7.26 15.51 -3.94
C LEU A 23 -8.30 15.05 -4.97
N ALA A 24 -9.32 15.87 -5.22
CA ALA A 24 -10.37 15.57 -6.18
C ALA A 24 -9.87 15.47 -7.64
N ALA A 25 -8.74 16.11 -7.95
CA ALA A 25 -8.09 16.02 -9.25
C ALA A 25 -7.03 14.89 -9.34
N ALA A 26 -6.67 14.26 -8.22
CA ALA A 26 -5.54 13.35 -8.16
C ALA A 26 -5.89 11.92 -8.61
N HIS A 27 -4.91 11.27 -9.25
CA HIS A 27 -4.92 9.86 -9.60
C HIS A 27 -3.89 9.07 -8.78
N VAL A 28 -4.37 8.14 -7.95
CA VAL A 28 -3.52 7.30 -7.08
C VAL A 28 -3.65 5.82 -7.43
N ALA A 29 -2.54 5.11 -7.52
CA ALA A 29 -2.52 3.65 -7.68
C ALA A 29 -2.34 2.94 -6.34
N VAL A 30 -3.06 1.84 -6.10
CA VAL A 30 -2.86 0.91 -4.98
C VAL A 30 -2.58 -0.48 -5.54
N VAL A 31 -1.36 -0.98 -5.29
CA VAL A 31 -0.93 -2.29 -5.78
C VAL A 31 -0.92 -3.30 -4.63
N GLY A 32 -1.75 -4.33 -4.75
CA GLY A 32 -2.08 -5.31 -3.71
C GLY A 32 -3.28 -4.85 -2.88
N ILE A 33 -4.44 -5.45 -3.07
CA ILE A 33 -5.72 -5.18 -2.39
C ILE A 33 -5.96 -6.21 -1.28
N GLY A 34 -4.93 -6.39 -0.44
CA GLY A 34 -4.94 -7.31 0.70
C GLY A 34 -5.29 -6.63 2.04
N GLY A 35 -4.72 -7.14 3.13
CA GLY A 35 -4.95 -6.65 4.49
C GLY A 35 -4.45 -5.23 4.78
N VAL A 36 -3.61 -4.68 3.92
CA VAL A 36 -3.13 -3.29 4.00
C VAL A 36 -3.81 -2.44 2.92
N GLY A 37 -3.73 -2.88 1.65
CA GLY A 37 -4.18 -2.09 0.51
C GLY A 37 -5.69 -1.88 0.44
N SER A 38 -6.52 -2.80 0.93
CA SER A 38 -7.98 -2.60 0.98
C SER A 38 -8.35 -1.39 1.84
N TRP A 39 -7.73 -1.26 3.02
CA TRP A 39 -7.92 -0.10 3.91
C TRP A 39 -7.28 1.17 3.38
N ALA A 40 -6.12 1.05 2.71
CA ALA A 40 -5.46 2.19 2.08
C ALA A 40 -6.32 2.79 0.95
N ALA A 41 -6.89 1.93 0.08
CA ALA A 41 -7.79 2.34 -0.98
C ALA A 41 -9.06 3.02 -0.43
N GLU A 42 -9.66 2.44 0.61
CA GLU A 42 -10.80 3.05 1.29
C GLU A 42 -10.45 4.43 1.88
N ALA A 43 -9.29 4.55 2.54
CA ALA A 43 -8.83 5.80 3.12
C ALA A 43 -8.63 6.90 2.07
N LEU A 44 -8.05 6.56 0.91
CA LEU A 44 -7.86 7.49 -0.20
C LEU A 44 -9.20 8.04 -0.72
N VAL A 45 -10.16 7.16 -1.00
CA VAL A 45 -11.47 7.57 -1.53
C VAL A 45 -12.28 8.34 -0.49
N ARG A 46 -12.22 7.95 0.80
CA ARG A 46 -12.81 8.72 1.90
C ARG A 46 -12.15 10.07 2.13
N SER A 47 -10.92 10.25 1.67
CA SER A 47 -10.20 11.53 1.68
C SER A 47 -10.52 12.40 0.47
N GLY A 48 -11.36 11.94 -0.47
CA GLY A 48 -11.76 12.71 -1.64
C GLY A 48 -10.83 12.56 -2.84
N VAL A 49 -9.99 11.53 -2.89
CA VAL A 49 -9.22 11.20 -4.12
C VAL A 49 -10.19 10.94 -5.28
N GLY A 50 -9.99 11.66 -6.39
CA GLY A 50 -10.90 11.65 -7.54
C GLY A 50 -10.74 10.44 -8.46
N GLU A 51 -9.54 9.87 -8.55
CA GLU A 51 -9.27 8.73 -9.42
C GLU A 51 -8.35 7.72 -8.73
N ILE A 52 -8.70 6.44 -8.81
CA ILE A 52 -7.94 5.36 -8.17
C ILE A 52 -7.83 4.15 -9.08
N SER A 53 -6.64 3.57 -9.16
CA SER A 53 -6.39 2.29 -9.83
C SER A 53 -6.03 1.21 -8.82
N LEU A 54 -6.77 0.10 -8.85
CA LEU A 54 -6.60 -1.04 -7.97
C LEU A 54 -5.99 -2.21 -8.74
N PHE A 55 -4.90 -2.78 -8.23
CA PHE A 55 -4.22 -3.91 -8.86
C PHE A 55 -4.14 -5.09 -7.89
N ASP A 56 -4.82 -6.19 -8.20
CA ASP A 56 -4.75 -7.47 -7.49
C ASP A 56 -5.36 -8.56 -8.38
N LEU A 57 -4.78 -9.76 -8.41
CA LEU A 57 -5.29 -10.89 -9.18
C LEU A 57 -6.06 -11.90 -8.31
N ASP A 58 -5.99 -11.77 -6.99
CA ASP A 58 -6.61 -12.71 -6.09
C ASP A 58 -8.13 -12.50 -5.97
N ASP A 59 -8.81 -13.58 -5.63
CA ASP A 59 -10.19 -13.57 -5.17
C ASP A 59 -10.30 -13.39 -3.66
N VAL A 60 -11.48 -12.93 -3.21
CA VAL A 60 -11.84 -12.86 -1.80
C VAL A 60 -11.92 -14.27 -1.23
N CYS A 61 -11.14 -14.55 -0.19
CA CYS A 61 -11.18 -15.82 0.55
C CYS A 61 -11.80 -15.63 1.94
N VAL A 62 -12.51 -16.63 2.45
CA VAL A 62 -13.05 -16.61 3.83
C VAL A 62 -11.96 -16.35 4.89
N SER A 63 -10.72 -16.82 4.64
CA SER A 63 -9.57 -16.61 5.53
C SER A 63 -9.08 -15.16 5.57
N ASN A 64 -9.61 -14.28 4.73
CA ASN A 64 -9.28 -12.85 4.69
C ASN A 64 -10.06 -12.03 5.74
N THR A 65 -11.13 -12.60 6.32
CA THR A 65 -12.08 -11.95 7.23
C THR A 65 -11.41 -11.21 8.40
N ASN A 66 -10.30 -11.72 8.94
CA ASN A 66 -9.62 -11.11 10.08
C ASN A 66 -8.91 -9.78 9.77
N ARG A 67 -8.73 -9.42 8.50
CA ARG A 67 -7.81 -8.33 8.12
C ARG A 67 -8.13 -7.54 6.85
N GLN A 68 -9.06 -7.96 6.00
CA GLN A 68 -9.32 -7.30 4.71
C GLN A 68 -10.74 -6.70 4.65
N ALA A 69 -10.87 -5.46 4.18
CA ALA A 69 -12.14 -4.71 4.23
C ALA A 69 -13.27 -5.31 3.38
N HIS A 70 -12.91 -6.01 2.29
CA HIS A 70 -13.84 -6.60 1.32
C HIS A 70 -14.26 -8.03 1.66
N ALA A 71 -13.68 -8.64 2.69
CA ALA A 71 -13.95 -10.02 3.10
C ALA A 71 -15.24 -10.11 3.91
N LEU A 72 -16.38 -10.07 3.20
CA LEU A 72 -17.73 -10.14 3.76
C LEU A 72 -18.45 -11.40 3.26
N GLN A 73 -19.44 -11.85 4.02
CA GLN A 73 -20.34 -12.92 3.58
C GLN A 73 -20.98 -12.54 2.24
N GLY A 74 -20.99 -13.47 1.29
CA GLY A 74 -21.50 -13.24 -0.07
C GLY A 74 -20.49 -12.64 -1.05
N GLN A 75 -19.28 -12.28 -0.61
CA GLN A 75 -18.21 -11.77 -1.49
C GLN A 75 -17.14 -12.82 -1.81
N VAL A 76 -17.11 -13.94 -1.08
CA VAL A 76 -16.11 -15.01 -1.25
C VAL A 76 -16.15 -15.57 -2.67
N GLY A 77 -14.97 -15.71 -3.29
CA GLY A 77 -14.80 -16.21 -4.66
C GLY A 77 -14.93 -15.14 -5.75
N ARG A 78 -15.18 -13.88 -5.40
CA ARG A 78 -15.15 -12.74 -6.34
C ARG A 78 -13.77 -12.09 -6.35
N ALA A 79 -13.40 -11.48 -7.47
CA ALA A 79 -12.14 -10.76 -7.58
C ALA A 79 -12.06 -9.62 -6.55
N LYS A 80 -10.95 -9.52 -5.80
CA LYS A 80 -10.79 -8.51 -4.76
C LYS A 80 -10.92 -7.09 -5.30
N VAL A 81 -10.37 -6.83 -6.49
CA VAL A 81 -10.44 -5.51 -7.14
C VAL A 81 -11.88 -5.11 -7.43
N GLU A 82 -12.71 -6.01 -7.94
CA GLU A 82 -14.12 -5.73 -8.26
C GLU A 82 -14.93 -5.43 -6.99
N VAL A 83 -14.84 -6.28 -5.96
CA VAL A 83 -15.56 -6.07 -4.70
C VAL A 83 -15.14 -4.77 -4.04
N MET A 84 -13.84 -4.47 -4.05
CA MET A 84 -13.33 -3.22 -3.52
C MET A 84 -13.82 -2.04 -4.37
N GLY A 85 -13.82 -2.14 -5.69
CA GLY A 85 -14.24 -1.07 -6.59
C GLY A 85 -15.72 -0.73 -6.46
N GLU A 86 -16.61 -1.72 -6.34
CA GLU A 86 -18.02 -1.52 -5.98
C GLU A 86 -18.17 -0.70 -4.69
N ARG A 87 -17.42 -1.10 -3.65
CA ARG A 87 -17.41 -0.41 -2.36
C ARG A 87 -16.91 1.02 -2.47
N LEU A 88 -15.85 1.26 -3.23
CA LEU A 88 -15.28 2.61 -3.41
C LEU A 88 -16.26 3.53 -4.17
N ARG A 89 -16.93 3.03 -5.22
CA ARG A 89 -17.97 3.80 -5.93
C ARG A 89 -19.17 4.10 -5.02
N ALA A 90 -19.52 3.21 -4.11
CA ALA A 90 -20.58 3.47 -3.11
C ALA A 90 -20.17 4.58 -2.11
N ILE A 91 -18.88 4.70 -1.79
CA ILE A 91 -18.35 5.76 -0.93
C ILE A 91 -18.34 7.10 -1.68
N ASN A 92 -17.81 7.13 -2.90
CA ASN A 92 -17.72 8.32 -3.74
C ASN A 92 -18.14 7.99 -5.19
N PRO A 93 -19.41 8.25 -5.55
CA PRO A 93 -19.91 7.97 -6.90
C PRO A 93 -19.22 8.78 -8.01
N ALA A 94 -18.57 9.90 -7.67
CA ALA A 94 -17.80 10.70 -8.60
C ALA A 94 -16.35 10.20 -8.78
N CYS A 95 -15.90 9.26 -7.95
CA CYS A 95 -14.55 8.69 -8.07
C CYS A 95 -14.47 7.78 -9.31
N VAL A 96 -13.47 8.02 -10.15
CA VAL A 96 -13.13 7.11 -11.24
C VAL A 96 -12.31 5.96 -10.66
N VAL A 97 -12.89 4.76 -10.69
CA VAL A 97 -12.27 3.55 -10.14
C VAL A 97 -11.92 2.60 -11.26
N HIS A 98 -10.62 2.31 -11.42
CA HIS A 98 -10.08 1.35 -12.37
C HIS A 98 -9.73 0.05 -11.65
N GLU A 99 -10.42 -1.03 -12.00
CA GLU A 99 -10.16 -2.38 -11.45
C GLU A 99 -9.28 -3.15 -12.43
N VAL A 100 -8.05 -3.48 -12.01
CA VAL A 100 -7.10 -4.20 -12.85
C VAL A 100 -6.80 -5.54 -12.19
N ALA A 101 -7.48 -6.58 -12.68
CA ALA A 101 -7.25 -7.97 -12.28
C ALA A 101 -6.00 -8.53 -13.00
N ASP A 102 -4.83 -7.96 -12.70
CA ASP A 102 -3.55 -8.38 -13.26
C ASP A 102 -2.40 -8.12 -12.27
N PHE A 103 -1.29 -8.83 -12.44
CA PHE A 103 -0.06 -8.53 -11.74
C PHE A 103 0.62 -7.32 -12.36
N VAL A 104 1.15 -6.45 -11.50
CA VAL A 104 2.12 -5.45 -11.91
C VAL A 104 3.48 -6.15 -12.08
N THR A 105 3.69 -6.75 -13.25
CA THR A 105 4.93 -7.42 -13.64
C THR A 105 5.87 -6.45 -14.33
N ARG A 106 7.10 -6.89 -14.66
CA ARG A 106 8.06 -6.04 -15.40
C ARG A 106 7.53 -5.66 -16.79
N GLU A 107 6.74 -6.54 -17.39
CA GLU A 107 6.19 -6.42 -18.73
C GLU A 107 4.99 -5.45 -18.75
N THR A 108 4.14 -5.51 -17.73
CA THR A 108 2.91 -4.68 -17.66
C THR A 108 3.12 -3.33 -16.97
N MET A 109 4.20 -3.17 -16.20
CA MET A 109 4.49 -1.93 -15.43
C MET A 109 4.50 -0.66 -16.27
N ALA A 110 4.95 -0.75 -17.52
CA ALA A 110 5.04 0.39 -18.43
C ALA A 110 3.67 0.94 -18.81
N GLN A 111 2.68 0.06 -18.94
CA GLN A 111 1.30 0.41 -19.27
C GLN A 111 0.58 0.97 -18.05
N TYR A 112 0.75 0.34 -16.89
CA TYR A 112 -0.06 0.63 -15.71
C TYR A 112 0.52 1.71 -14.80
N ILE A 113 1.85 1.74 -14.63
CA ILE A 113 2.50 2.60 -13.65
C ILE A 113 3.22 3.73 -14.38
N THR A 114 2.44 4.72 -14.79
CA THR A 114 2.87 5.82 -15.66
C THR A 114 3.32 7.04 -14.86
N VAL A 115 3.91 8.00 -15.57
CA VAL A 115 4.33 9.30 -15.01
C VAL A 115 3.16 10.26 -14.74
N GLU A 116 1.94 9.85 -15.07
CA GLU A 116 0.71 10.62 -14.84
C GLU A 116 0.12 10.39 -13.44
N LEU A 117 0.60 9.40 -12.70
CA LEU A 117 0.16 9.13 -11.32
C LEU A 117 0.68 10.20 -10.36
N ASP A 118 -0.22 10.72 -9.52
CA ASP A 118 0.12 11.62 -8.42
C ASP A 118 0.70 10.87 -7.21
N GLY A 119 0.36 9.60 -7.08
CA GLY A 119 0.86 8.74 -6.02
C GLY A 119 0.69 7.25 -6.30
N LEU A 120 1.53 6.45 -5.65
CA LEU A 120 1.41 5.00 -5.61
C LEU A 120 1.60 4.48 -4.19
N LEU A 121 0.70 3.60 -3.77
CA LEU A 121 0.81 2.80 -2.55
C LEU A 121 1.16 1.35 -2.91
N ASP A 122 2.34 0.92 -2.48
CA ASP A 122 2.82 -0.45 -2.67
C ASP A 122 2.52 -1.30 -1.42
N CYS A 123 1.48 -2.12 -1.55
CA CYS A 123 0.94 -3.03 -0.55
C CYS A 123 1.16 -4.52 -0.92
N ILE A 124 2.11 -4.78 -1.83
CA ILE A 124 2.48 -6.13 -2.30
C ILE A 124 3.21 -6.90 -1.18
N ASP A 125 2.95 -8.20 -1.08
CA ASP A 125 3.63 -9.15 -0.18
C ASP A 125 4.74 -9.97 -0.87
N SER A 126 4.66 -10.17 -2.19
CA SER A 126 5.72 -10.76 -3.01
C SER A 126 6.96 -9.88 -3.10
N VAL A 127 8.08 -10.37 -2.55
CA VAL A 127 9.37 -9.66 -2.51
C VAL A 127 9.84 -9.22 -3.90
N ALA A 128 9.71 -10.08 -4.91
CA ALA A 128 10.24 -9.81 -6.25
C ALA A 128 9.46 -8.71 -6.96
N ALA A 129 8.12 -8.81 -6.96
CA ALA A 129 7.24 -7.81 -7.56
C ALA A 129 7.38 -6.46 -6.84
N LYS A 130 7.43 -6.48 -5.51
CA LYS A 130 7.65 -5.29 -4.67
C LYS A 130 8.95 -4.56 -4.99
N ALA A 131 10.06 -5.28 -5.07
CA ALA A 131 11.36 -4.70 -5.43
C ALA A 131 11.35 -4.13 -6.86
N ALA A 132 10.71 -4.82 -7.81
CA ALA A 132 10.57 -4.33 -9.19
C ALA A 132 9.80 -3.02 -9.26
N LEU A 133 8.66 -2.93 -8.57
CA LEU A 133 7.82 -1.74 -8.51
C LEU A 133 8.54 -0.55 -7.87
N ILE A 134 9.22 -0.77 -6.74
CA ILE A 134 10.03 0.27 -6.08
C ILE A 134 11.10 0.80 -7.04
N ALA A 135 11.85 -0.09 -7.69
CA ALA A 135 12.90 0.31 -8.63
C ALA A 135 12.34 1.01 -9.88
N TRP A 136 11.16 0.63 -10.35
CA TRP A 136 10.46 1.27 -11.45
C TRP A 136 10.06 2.72 -11.12
N CYS A 137 9.33 2.89 -10.01
CA CYS A 137 8.87 4.20 -9.56
C CYS A 137 10.05 5.12 -9.26
N LYS A 138 11.11 4.58 -8.62
CA LYS A 138 12.30 5.36 -8.26
C LYS A 138 13.01 5.94 -9.48
N ARG A 139 13.19 5.15 -10.53
CA ARG A 139 13.83 5.59 -11.78
C ARG A 139 13.01 6.68 -12.49
N ARG A 140 11.69 6.62 -12.40
CA ARG A 140 10.75 7.56 -13.05
C ARG A 140 10.29 8.72 -12.16
N LYS A 141 10.82 8.79 -10.93
CA LYS A 141 10.46 9.81 -9.93
C LYS A 141 8.97 9.82 -9.56
N ILE A 142 8.25 8.72 -9.79
CA ILE A 142 6.85 8.55 -9.39
C ILE A 142 6.80 8.52 -7.86
N ALA A 143 5.86 9.28 -7.28
CA ALA A 143 5.71 9.35 -5.84
C ALA A 143 5.22 8.01 -5.30
N LEU A 144 6.03 7.36 -4.47
CA LEU A 144 5.78 6.03 -3.92
C LEU A 144 5.82 6.07 -2.39
N VAL A 145 4.89 5.36 -1.76
CA VAL A 145 4.99 4.90 -0.36
C VAL A 145 4.85 3.38 -0.38
N THR A 146 5.83 2.68 0.18
CA THR A 146 5.78 1.22 0.32
C THR A 146 5.40 0.86 1.75
N THR A 147 4.99 -0.39 1.94
CA THR A 147 4.64 -0.95 3.25
C THR A 147 5.47 -2.19 3.54
N GLY A 148 5.83 -2.34 4.81
CA GLY A 148 6.48 -3.51 5.36
C GLY A 148 5.54 -4.68 5.59
N GLY A 149 6.02 -5.71 6.29
CA GLY A 149 5.16 -6.80 6.74
C GLY A 149 4.31 -6.36 7.93
N ALA A 150 2.98 -6.47 7.83
CA ALA A 150 2.04 -6.11 8.92
C ALA A 150 1.54 -7.34 9.72
N GLY A 151 1.89 -8.56 9.31
CA GLY A 151 1.59 -9.79 10.04
C GLY A 151 2.51 -9.99 11.25
N GLY A 152 2.07 -10.79 12.21
CA GLY A 152 2.81 -11.13 13.42
C GLY A 152 2.91 -9.98 14.42
N GLN A 153 2.02 -8.99 14.34
CA GLN A 153 2.04 -7.76 15.13
C GLN A 153 0.64 -7.51 15.70
N ILE A 154 0.57 -6.86 16.86
CA ILE A 154 -0.68 -6.56 17.54
C ILE A 154 -0.82 -5.10 17.99
N ASP A 155 0.28 -4.33 18.02
CA ASP A 155 0.28 -2.97 18.57
C ASP A 155 0.27 -1.92 17.44
N PRO A 156 -0.89 -1.33 17.11
CA PRO A 156 -0.97 -0.32 16.06
C PRO A 156 -0.26 0.98 16.42
N THR A 157 0.06 1.23 17.70
CA THR A 157 0.72 2.48 18.12
C THR A 157 2.20 2.53 17.78
N GLN A 158 2.79 1.38 17.43
CA GLN A 158 4.18 1.25 17.01
C GLN A 158 4.38 1.40 15.49
N VAL A 159 3.30 1.61 14.73
CA VAL A 159 3.37 1.84 13.28
C VAL A 159 3.91 3.24 13.00
N GLN A 160 4.95 3.31 12.17
CA GLN A 160 5.61 4.56 11.81
C GLN A 160 6.15 4.52 10.37
N VAL A 161 6.67 5.66 9.90
CA VAL A 161 7.24 5.80 8.56
C VAL A 161 8.73 6.11 8.65
N ALA A 162 9.55 5.33 7.97
CA ALA A 162 10.98 5.59 7.81
C ALA A 162 11.41 5.39 6.35
N ASP A 163 12.66 5.74 6.02
CA ASP A 163 13.23 5.29 4.75
C ASP A 163 13.34 3.75 4.73
N LEU A 164 13.03 3.13 3.59
CA LEU A 164 13.09 1.67 3.44
C LEU A 164 14.45 1.08 3.86
N ASN A 165 15.56 1.80 3.65
CA ASN A 165 16.89 1.33 4.04
C ASN A 165 17.10 1.30 5.58
N LYS A 166 16.23 1.99 6.34
CA LYS A 166 16.32 2.18 7.79
C LYS A 166 15.33 1.34 8.60
N THR A 167 14.46 0.55 7.95
CA THR A 167 13.50 -0.27 8.69
C THR A 167 14.17 -1.49 9.33
N PHE A 168 13.66 -1.90 10.48
CA PHE A 168 14.12 -3.03 11.30
C PHE A 168 12.91 -3.84 11.78
N ASN A 169 13.15 -4.99 12.42
CA ASN A 169 12.11 -5.94 12.86
C ASN A 169 11.14 -6.44 11.77
N ASP A 170 11.51 -6.25 10.50
CA ASP A 170 10.66 -6.55 9.35
C ASP A 170 11.40 -7.44 8.32
N PRO A 171 11.10 -8.75 8.29
CA PRO A 171 11.69 -9.69 7.33
C PRO A 171 11.30 -9.42 5.88
N LEU A 172 10.10 -8.89 5.60
CA LEU A 172 9.67 -8.56 4.24
C LEU A 172 10.51 -7.39 3.73
N ALA A 173 10.59 -6.30 4.49
CA ALA A 173 11.40 -5.15 4.14
C ALA A 173 12.89 -5.52 4.01
N ALA A 174 13.42 -6.38 4.90
CA ALA A 174 14.79 -6.87 4.82
C ALA A 174 15.07 -7.65 3.52
N LYS A 175 14.18 -8.58 3.14
CA LYS A 175 14.28 -9.33 1.88
C LYS A 175 14.18 -8.40 0.67
N VAL A 176 13.27 -7.44 0.68
CA VAL A 176 13.12 -6.43 -0.39
C VAL A 176 14.38 -5.59 -0.53
N ARG A 177 14.97 -5.09 0.57
CA ARG A 177 16.27 -4.39 0.53
C ARG A 177 17.37 -5.24 -0.08
N SER A 178 17.41 -6.53 0.25
CA SER A 178 18.39 -7.47 -0.31
C SER A 178 18.25 -7.56 -1.83
N THR A 179 17.02 -7.78 -2.31
CA THR A 179 16.68 -7.84 -3.75
C THR A 179 16.98 -6.52 -4.47
N LEU A 180 16.62 -5.37 -3.88
CA LEU A 180 16.92 -4.05 -4.45
C LEU A 180 18.43 -3.80 -4.62
N ARG A 181 19.25 -4.23 -3.66
CA ARG A 181 20.72 -4.11 -3.74
C ARG A 181 21.31 -5.04 -4.80
N ARG A 182 20.82 -6.28 -4.85
CA ARG A 182 21.32 -7.33 -5.75
C ARG A 182 20.95 -7.04 -7.20
N ASP A 183 19.69 -6.71 -7.46
CA ASP A 183 19.12 -6.75 -8.81
C ASP A 183 18.88 -5.36 -9.42
N TYR A 184 18.86 -4.30 -8.60
CA TYR A 184 18.47 -2.95 -9.03
C TYR A 184 19.48 -1.85 -8.65
N GLY A 185 20.67 -2.22 -8.14
CA GLY A 185 21.76 -1.28 -7.88
C GLY A 185 21.53 -0.32 -6.71
N PHE A 186 20.62 -0.62 -5.78
CA PHE A 186 20.42 0.21 -4.59
C PHE A 186 21.64 0.12 -3.65
N SER A 187 21.94 1.20 -2.93
CA SER A 187 23.13 1.30 -2.08
C SER A 187 23.15 0.25 -0.97
N ARG A 188 24.33 -0.33 -0.73
CA ARG A 188 24.56 -1.24 0.41
C ARG A 188 24.99 -0.49 1.68
N THR A 189 25.32 0.80 1.58
CA THR A 189 25.83 1.61 2.69
C THR A 189 24.71 1.86 3.71
N PRO A 190 24.87 1.46 4.98
CA PRO A 190 23.82 1.61 6.00
C PRO A 190 23.34 3.06 6.21
N GLY A 191 24.24 4.04 6.13
CA GLY A 191 23.91 5.45 6.33
C GLY A 191 23.18 6.13 5.16
N ARG A 192 23.08 5.49 3.99
CA ARG A 192 22.41 6.08 2.82
C ARG A 192 20.90 5.85 2.88
N THR A 193 20.13 6.76 2.29
CA THR A 193 18.68 6.60 2.13
C THR A 193 18.35 6.15 0.71
N TYR A 194 17.31 5.35 0.56
CA TYR A 194 16.74 5.05 -0.76
C TYR A 194 15.81 6.19 -1.25
N SER A 195 15.43 7.07 -0.32
CA SER A 195 14.32 8.03 -0.46
C SER A 195 13.06 7.31 -0.93
N VAL A 196 12.76 6.21 -0.25
CA VAL A 196 11.55 5.40 -0.43
C VAL A 196 10.89 5.31 0.95
N PRO A 197 9.85 6.12 1.23
CA PRO A 197 9.11 6.03 2.48
C PRO A 197 8.49 4.64 2.63
N CYS A 198 8.72 4.01 3.77
CA CYS A 198 8.21 2.68 4.13
C CYS A 198 7.45 2.76 5.44
N VAL A 199 6.18 2.34 5.43
CA VAL A 199 5.40 2.11 6.66
C VAL A 199 5.83 0.79 7.26
N PHE A 200 6.26 0.78 8.52
CA PHE A 200 6.65 -0.43 9.26
C PHE A 200 6.34 -0.25 10.75
N SER A 201 6.40 -1.34 11.52
CA SER A 201 6.28 -1.30 12.98
C SER A 201 7.62 -1.52 13.65
N THR A 202 7.83 -0.87 14.80
CA THR A 202 8.96 -1.20 15.69
C THR A 202 8.76 -2.51 16.44
N GLU A 203 7.53 -3.03 16.47
CA GLU A 203 7.17 -4.23 17.24
C GLU A 203 7.98 -5.45 16.78
N GLN A 204 8.45 -6.26 17.74
CA GLN A 204 9.03 -7.55 17.44
C GLN A 204 7.94 -8.54 16.99
N LEU A 205 8.21 -9.26 15.91
CA LEU A 205 7.26 -10.24 15.37
C LEU A 205 6.96 -11.38 16.35
N ARG A 206 5.68 -11.77 16.34
CA ARG A 206 5.12 -12.93 17.02
C ARG A 206 4.97 -14.09 16.04
N TYR A 207 5.47 -15.26 16.43
CA TYR A 207 5.47 -16.49 15.63
C TYR A 207 4.52 -17.51 16.24
N PRO A 208 3.69 -18.20 15.44
CA PRO A 208 2.85 -19.29 15.92
C PRO A 208 3.73 -20.50 16.33
N GLY A 209 3.43 -21.08 17.50
CA GLY A 209 4.04 -22.32 17.99
C GLY A 209 3.23 -23.56 17.60
N GLU A 210 3.86 -24.73 17.62
CA GLU A 210 3.22 -26.02 17.30
C GLU A 210 2.14 -26.43 18.31
N ASP A 211 2.23 -25.93 19.54
CA ASP A 211 1.28 -26.14 20.63
C ASP A 211 0.05 -25.20 20.56
N GLY A 212 -0.05 -24.38 19.52
CA GLY A 212 -1.06 -23.32 19.40
C GLY A 212 -0.74 -22.06 20.21
N GLY A 213 0.40 -22.04 20.90
CA GLY A 213 0.95 -20.86 21.56
C GLY A 213 1.55 -19.85 20.58
N VAL A 214 2.07 -18.75 21.10
CA VAL A 214 2.74 -17.70 20.31
C VAL A 214 4.04 -17.30 21.01
N CYS A 215 5.15 -17.24 20.28
CA CYS A 215 6.45 -16.86 20.82
C CYS A 215 7.10 -15.71 20.03
N GLN A 216 8.10 -15.05 20.62
CA GLN A 216 8.85 -13.96 19.98
C GLN A 216 10.22 -14.44 19.45
N SER A 217 10.59 -15.68 19.75
CA SER A 217 11.77 -16.35 19.23
C SER A 217 11.46 -17.00 17.89
N LYS A 218 12.38 -16.86 16.92
CA LYS A 218 12.36 -17.70 15.72
C LYS A 218 12.69 -19.15 16.09
N ALA A 219 11.71 -19.93 16.51
CA ALA A 219 11.84 -21.38 16.53
C ALA A 219 11.58 -21.88 15.11
N PHE A 220 12.63 -22.21 14.36
CA PHE A 220 12.51 -22.90 13.09
C PHE A 220 13.06 -24.31 13.25
N VAL A 221 12.19 -25.32 13.14
CA VAL A 221 12.58 -26.68 12.80
C VAL A 221 11.86 -27.02 11.49
N GLY A 222 12.47 -26.70 10.33
CA GLY A 222 11.89 -26.96 8.99
C GLY A 222 11.95 -25.79 8.00
N GLU A 223 11.61 -26.06 6.73
CA GLU A 223 11.64 -25.08 5.61
C GLU A 223 10.81 -23.84 5.93
N GLY A 224 11.42 -22.66 5.78
CA GLY A 224 10.98 -21.42 6.41
C GLY A 224 9.55 -20.97 6.09
N VAL A 225 8.99 -20.17 7.01
CA VAL A 225 7.63 -19.62 6.96
C VAL A 225 7.39 -18.95 5.62
N LYS A 226 6.50 -19.55 4.82
CA LYS A 226 5.87 -18.92 3.67
C LYS A 226 4.90 -17.85 4.17
N LEU A 227 4.84 -16.73 3.49
CA LEU A 227 3.85 -15.67 3.74
C LEU A 227 2.44 -16.04 3.20
N ASP A 228 2.16 -17.33 3.02
CA ASP A 228 0.89 -17.81 2.49
C ASP A 228 -0.14 -18.07 3.60
N CYS A 229 -1.41 -18.17 3.18
CA CYS A 229 -2.56 -18.30 4.08
C CYS A 229 -2.66 -19.68 4.77
N ALA A 230 -1.71 -20.61 4.54
CA ALA A 230 -1.79 -21.98 5.06
C ALA A 230 -0.76 -22.29 6.16
N GLY A 231 0.32 -21.52 6.29
CA GLY A 231 1.35 -21.72 7.34
C GLY A 231 2.08 -20.45 7.79
N GLY A 232 1.50 -19.27 7.52
CA GLY A 232 2.12 -17.97 7.75
C GLY A 232 1.91 -17.36 9.15
N PHE A 233 2.36 -16.12 9.29
CA PHE A 233 2.06 -15.29 10.46
C PHE A 233 0.56 -15.04 10.63
N GLY A 234 0.09 -15.00 11.89
CA GLY A 234 -1.21 -14.42 12.21
C GLY A 234 -1.26 -12.91 11.91
N ALA A 235 -2.46 -12.35 11.77
CA ALA A 235 -2.63 -10.91 11.53
C ALA A 235 -3.94 -10.41 12.17
N VAL A 236 -3.99 -9.12 12.46
CA VAL A 236 -5.16 -8.47 13.06
C VAL A 236 -5.45 -7.16 12.33
N MET A 237 -6.73 -6.91 12.03
CA MET A 237 -7.15 -5.73 11.26
C MET A 237 -6.66 -4.43 11.87
N MET A 238 -6.60 -4.29 13.20
CA MET A 238 -6.16 -3.06 13.86
C MET A 238 -4.74 -2.64 13.41
N VAL A 239 -3.85 -3.60 13.16
CA VAL A 239 -2.49 -3.30 12.69
C VAL A 239 -2.47 -3.15 11.17
N THR A 240 -3.02 -4.10 10.43
CA THR A 240 -2.93 -4.09 8.96
C THR A 240 -3.68 -2.90 8.35
N ALA A 241 -4.82 -2.52 8.92
CA ALA A 241 -5.54 -1.31 8.54
C ALA A 241 -4.73 -0.06 8.89
N THR A 242 -4.15 0.03 10.09
CA THR A 242 -3.29 1.17 10.48
C THR A 242 -2.12 1.35 9.51
N PHE A 243 -1.47 0.27 9.06
CA PHE A 243 -0.45 0.36 8.00
C PHE A 243 -1.00 1.03 6.74
N GLY A 244 -2.20 0.65 6.30
CA GLY A 244 -2.87 1.22 5.13
C GLY A 244 -3.24 2.69 5.33
N MET A 245 -3.78 3.04 6.50
CA MET A 245 -4.14 4.42 6.88
C MET A 245 -2.91 5.32 6.90
N VAL A 246 -1.81 4.88 7.53
CA VAL A 246 -0.54 5.62 7.57
C VAL A 246 0.02 5.79 6.15
N ALA A 247 -0.02 4.76 5.31
CA ALA A 247 0.44 4.85 3.93
C ALA A 247 -0.38 5.88 3.12
N ALA A 248 -1.71 5.81 3.21
CA ALA A 248 -2.62 6.73 2.55
C ALA A 248 -2.40 8.17 3.01
N ALA A 249 -2.26 8.41 4.32
CA ALA A 249 -1.98 9.73 4.88
C ALA A 249 -0.72 10.36 4.26
N ARG A 250 0.36 9.58 4.07
CA ARG A 250 1.59 10.09 3.44
C ARG A 250 1.43 10.50 1.98
N ILE A 251 0.54 9.86 1.22
CA ILE A 251 0.23 10.25 -0.15
C ILE A 251 -0.70 11.46 -0.16
N VAL A 252 -1.72 11.48 0.70
CA VAL A 252 -2.63 12.62 0.88
C VAL A 252 -1.85 13.88 1.24
N ASP A 253 -0.95 13.83 2.22
CA ASP A 253 -0.08 14.94 2.62
C ASP A 253 0.69 15.52 1.41
N LYS A 254 1.23 14.64 0.55
CA LYS A 254 1.98 15.06 -0.63
C LYS A 254 1.11 15.76 -1.66
N ILE A 255 -0.07 15.20 -1.95
CA ILE A 255 -1.01 15.76 -2.92
C ILE A 255 -1.52 17.11 -2.42
N VAL A 256 -1.95 17.18 -1.15
CA VAL A 256 -2.41 18.42 -0.52
C VAL A 256 -1.32 19.49 -0.51
N ALA A 257 -0.05 19.12 -0.31
CA ALA A 257 1.08 20.05 -0.40
C ALA A 257 1.40 20.54 -1.84
N GLY A 258 0.71 20.05 -2.87
CA GLY A 258 0.90 20.46 -4.26
C GLY A 258 2.11 19.80 -4.93
N ALA A 259 2.49 18.59 -4.49
CA ALA A 259 3.57 17.84 -5.12
C ALA A 259 3.18 17.44 -6.55
N ARG A 260 3.83 18.05 -7.54
CA ARG A 260 3.61 17.74 -8.96
C ARG A 260 4.00 16.31 -9.29
N ARG A 261 3.19 15.62 -10.10
CA ARG A 261 3.54 14.34 -10.74
C ARG A 261 4.71 14.50 -11.73
N PRO A 262 5.42 13.42 -12.09
CA PRO A 262 6.59 13.52 -12.95
C PRO A 262 6.32 14.16 -14.32
N SER A 263 5.17 13.91 -14.95
CA SER A 263 4.79 14.50 -16.25
C SER A 263 4.77 16.04 -16.21
N GLU A 264 4.27 16.62 -15.12
CA GLU A 264 4.20 18.08 -14.91
C GLU A 264 5.54 18.73 -14.54
N ARG A 265 6.53 17.95 -14.08
CA ARG A 265 7.87 18.47 -13.76
C ARG A 265 8.73 18.65 -15.00
N ALA A 266 8.44 17.92 -16.06
CA ALA A 266 9.16 17.98 -17.34
C ALA A 266 8.67 19.12 -18.24
N ALA A 267 7.45 19.63 -18.02
CA ALA A 267 6.93 20.78 -18.75
C ALA A 267 7.62 22.09 -18.31
N PRO A 268 8.04 22.97 -19.25
CA PRO A 268 8.58 24.28 -18.90
C PRO A 268 7.56 25.08 -18.10
N ARG A 269 8.02 25.82 -17.08
CA ARG A 269 7.14 26.76 -16.36
C ARG A 269 6.73 27.84 -17.37
N LEU A 270 5.45 27.88 -17.72
CA LEU A 270 4.83 29.02 -18.40
C LEU A 270 4.89 30.26 -17.49
#